data_AF-A0A7Y0LAN8-F1
#
_entry.id   AF-A0A7Y0LAN8-F1
#
_cell.length_a   1.000
_cell.length_b   1.000
_cell.length_c   1.000
_cell.angle_alpha   90.00
_cell.angle_beta   90.00
_cell.angle_gamma   90.00
#
_symmetry.space_group_name_H-M   'P 1'
#
loop_
_entity.id
_entity.type
_entity.pdbx_description
1 polymer ?
#
loop_
_entity_poly.entity_id
_entity_poly.type
_entity_poly.pdbx_seq_one_letter_code
_entity_poly.pdbx_strand_id
1 'polypeptide(L)'
;MEDGFVNYDRLKSKKGPCPNCKLHICVGESSCVHCNHQLTDIELASIAKYAKMQKSKGVKKGLIFFPIILFILYLIFALAQYNEI
;
A
#
# COMPACT_ATOMS: atom_id res chain seq x y z
N MET A 1 -21.71 8.35 -29.47
CA MET A 1 -21.50 8.27 -28.00
C MET A 1 -20.00 8.19 -27.82
N GLU A 2 -19.39 9.21 -27.23
CA GLU A 2 -17.94 9.24 -27.00
C GLU A 2 -17.64 8.26 -25.87
N ASP A 3 -17.01 7.14 -26.21
CA ASP A 3 -16.52 6.16 -25.25
C ASP A 3 -15.37 6.80 -24.47
N GLY A 4 -15.73 7.55 -23.42
CA GLY A 4 -14.81 8.16 -22.48
C GLY A 4 -14.02 7.06 -21.79
N PHE A 5 -12.85 6.72 -22.33
CA PHE A 5 -11.84 5.92 -21.65
C PHE A 5 -11.59 6.56 -20.28
N VAL A 6 -12.16 5.96 -19.23
CA VAL A 6 -11.96 6.44 -17.86
C VAL A 6 -10.48 6.25 -17.54
N ASN A 7 -9.73 7.35 -17.52
CA ASN A 7 -8.31 7.30 -17.20
C ASN A 7 -8.15 6.98 -15.69
N TYR A 8 -7.74 5.74 -15.41
CA TYR A 8 -7.46 5.23 -14.07
C TYR A 8 -6.04 5.55 -13.58
N ASP A 9 -5.24 6.35 -14.30
CA ASP A 9 -3.85 6.64 -13.91
C ASP A 9 -3.78 7.34 -12.55
N ARG A 10 -4.78 8.17 -12.23
CA ARG A 10 -4.95 8.79 -10.91
C ARG A 10 -5.10 7.79 -9.76
N LEU A 11 -5.63 6.58 -10.02
CA LEU A 11 -5.81 5.51 -9.04
C LEU A 11 -4.56 4.63 -8.87
N LYS A 12 -3.63 4.66 -9.84
CA LYS A 12 -2.33 3.98 -9.76
C LYS A 12 -1.26 4.80 -9.06
N SER A 13 -1.60 6.01 -8.57
CA SER A 13 -0.65 6.90 -7.93
C SER A 13 -0.11 6.26 -6.65
N LYS A 14 1.17 5.86 -6.72
CA LYS A 14 1.95 5.45 -5.56
C LYS A 14 1.88 6.59 -4.55
N LYS A 15 1.67 6.29 -3.27
CA LYS A 15 1.59 7.30 -2.21
C LYS A 15 2.81 7.19 -1.31
N GLY A 16 3.28 8.34 -0.82
CA GLY A 16 4.33 8.39 0.19
C GLY A 16 4.20 9.65 1.05
N PRO A 17 4.86 9.67 2.21
CA PRO A 17 4.75 10.78 3.15
C PRO A 17 5.51 12.00 2.63
N CYS A 18 4.91 13.18 2.75
CA CYS A 18 5.57 14.46 2.52
C CYS A 18 6.69 14.66 3.57
N PRO A 19 7.88 15.14 3.18
CA PRO A 19 9.00 15.36 4.11
C PRO A 19 8.71 16.43 5.16
N ASN A 20 7.87 17.43 4.84
CA ASN A 20 7.57 18.53 5.73
C ASN A 20 6.40 18.20 6.68
N CYS A 21 5.20 17.92 6.15
CA CYS A 21 4.00 17.69 6.97
C CYS A 21 3.74 16.21 7.34
N LYS A 22 4.52 15.26 6.80
CA LYS A 22 4.40 13.81 7.03
C LYS A 22 3.09 13.16 6.56
N LEU A 23 2.18 13.93 5.97
CA LEU A 23 0.94 13.43 5.36
C LEU A 23 1.22 12.78 4.00
N HIS A 24 0.40 11.80 3.62
CA HIS A 24 0.58 11.07 2.37
C HIS A 24 0.16 11.90 1.15
N ILE A 25 1.06 12.02 0.20
CA ILE A 25 0.83 12.67 -1.10
C ILE A 25 1.05 11.69 -2.25
N CYS A 26 0.55 12.05 -3.44
CA CYS A 26 0.76 11.28 -4.65
C CYS A 26 2.19 11.45 -5.15
N VAL A 27 2.86 10.35 -5.51
CA VAL A 27 4.17 10.37 -6.16
C VAL A 27 4.01 11.00 -7.55
N GLY A 28 4.75 12.09 -7.80
CA GLY A 28 4.74 12.82 -9.07
C GLY A 28 4.13 14.23 -8.99
N GLU A 29 3.53 14.60 -7.85
CA GLU A 29 3.08 15.99 -7.63
C GLU A 29 4.27 16.90 -7.28
N SER A 30 4.39 18.05 -7.94
CA SER A 30 5.47 19.03 -7.69
C SER A 30 5.31 19.77 -6.37
N SER A 31 4.11 19.80 -5.79
CA SER A 31 3.82 20.52 -4.53
C SER A 31 2.89 19.71 -3.65
N CYS A 32 3.12 19.75 -2.34
CA CYS A 32 2.27 19.09 -1.36
C CYS A 32 0.92 19.83 -1.21
N VAL A 33 -0.19 19.12 -1.40
CA VAL A 33 -1.56 19.66 -1.23
C VAL A 33 -1.92 20.07 0.20
N HIS A 34 -1.13 19.67 1.20
CA HIS A 34 -1.43 19.95 2.62
C HIS A 34 -0.68 21.16 3.18
N CYS A 35 0.57 21.37 2.74
CA CYS A 35 1.43 22.42 3.28
C CYS A 35 2.02 23.34 2.21
N ASN A 36 1.64 23.16 0.94
CA ASN A 36 2.17 23.90 -0.22
C ASN A 36 3.70 23.87 -0.34
N HIS A 37 4.36 22.92 0.33
CA HIS A 37 5.79 22.69 0.17
C HIS A 37 6.08 22.23 -1.25
N GLN A 38 6.93 22.97 -1.96
CA GLN A 38 7.44 22.59 -3.27
C GLN A 38 8.41 21.43 -3.09
N LEU A 39 8.11 20.29 -3.72
CA LEU A 39 8.95 19.12 -3.63
C LEU A 39 10.12 19.25 -4.60
N THR A 40 11.32 19.08 -4.05
CA THR A 40 12.54 18.94 -4.85
C THR A 40 12.60 17.55 -5.51
N ASP A 41 13.38 17.41 -6.58
CA ASP A 41 13.56 16.13 -7.28
C ASP A 41 14.08 15.02 -6.35
N ILE A 42 14.92 15.39 -5.38
CA ILE A 42 15.46 14.47 -4.38
C ILE A 42 14.34 13.97 -3.44
N GLU A 43 13.47 14.87 -2.99
CA GLU A 43 12.33 14.52 -2.16
C GLU A 43 11.34 13.63 -2.92
N LEU A 44 11.05 13.94 -4.19
CA LEU A 44 10.23 13.10 -5.06
C LEU A 44 10.81 11.69 -5.22
N ALA A 45 12.12 11.58 -5.44
CA ALA A 45 12.80 10.29 -5.51
C ALA A 45 12.70 9.51 -4.18
N SER A 46 12.77 10.21 -3.04
CA SER A 46 12.63 9.60 -1.72
C SER A 46 11.24 9.01 -1.48
N ILE A 47 10.18 9.72 -1.90
CA ILE A 47 8.78 9.30 -1.78
C ILE A 47 8.52 8.10 -2.71
N ALA A 48 9.06 8.13 -3.94
CA ALA A 48 8.98 7.00 -4.86
C ALA A 48 9.68 5.74 -4.29
N LYS A 49 10.85 5.91 -3.67
CA LYS A 49 11.58 4.83 -2.99
C LYS A 49 10.80 4.28 -1.80
N TYR A 50 10.19 5.16 -0.99
CA TYR A 50 9.32 4.75 0.12
C TYR A 50 8.17 3.88 -0.37
N ALA A 51 7.45 4.31 -1.41
CA ALA A 51 6.32 3.56 -1.95
C ALA A 51 6.74 2.17 -2.47
N LYS A 52 7.91 2.07 -3.15
CA LYS A 52 8.48 0.79 -3.59
C LYS A 52 8.80 -0.12 -2.40
N MET A 53 9.36 0.44 -1.33
CA MET A 53 9.73 -0.31 -0.13
C MET A 53 8.51 -0.77 0.68
N GLN A 54 7.41 -0.01 0.71
CA GLN A 54 6.18 -0.45 1.37
C GLN A 54 5.56 -1.67 0.68
N LYS A 55 5.59 -1.71 -0.66
CA LYS A 55 5.11 -2.89 -1.41
C LYS A 55 5.89 -4.15 -1.02
N SER A 56 7.23 -4.09 -0.97
CA SER A 56 8.03 -5.25 -0.59
C SER A 56 7.86 -5.64 0.88
N LYS A 57 7.70 -4.67 1.78
CA LYS A 57 7.38 -4.93 3.20
C LYS A 57 6.04 -5.66 3.36
N GLY A 58 5.01 -5.22 2.63
CA GLY A 58 3.70 -5.85 2.63
C GLY A 58 3.76 -7.31 2.17
N VAL A 59 4.43 -7.57 1.03
CA VAL A 59 4.61 -8.93 0.50
C VAL A 59 5.37 -9.82 1.49
N LYS A 60 6.48 -9.33 2.07
CA LYS A 60 7.27 -10.09 3.03
C LYS A 60 6.46 -10.46 4.29
N LYS A 61 5.67 -9.52 4.81
CA LYS A 61 4.78 -9.78 5.95
C LYS A 61 3.67 -10.77 5.60
N GLY A 62 3.03 -10.60 4.44
CA GLY A 62 1.97 -11.50 3.96
C GLY A 62 2.46 -12.93 3.83
N LEU A 63 3.67 -13.14 3.29
CA LEU A 63 4.25 -14.48 3.10
C LEU A 63 4.49 -15.22 4.42
N ILE A 64 4.72 -14.48 5.53
CA ILE A 64 4.89 -15.06 6.87
C ILE A 64 3.54 -15.25 7.56
N PHE A 65 2.65 -14.26 7.51
CA PHE A 65 1.35 -14.30 8.21
C PHE A 65 0.35 -15.26 7.57
N PHE A 66 0.36 -15.39 6.24
CA PHE A 66 -0.57 -16.25 5.50
C PHE A 66 -0.54 -17.72 5.95
N PRO A 67 0.62 -18.42 6.03
CA PRO A 67 0.65 -19.80 6.49
C PRO A 67 0.22 -19.94 7.95
N ILE A 68 0.52 -18.96 8.80
CA ILE A 68 0.11 -18.95 10.21
C ILE A 68 -1.43 -18.91 10.30
N ILE A 69 -2.07 -18.03 9.55
CA ILE A 69 -3.54 -17.93 9.53
C ILE A 69 -4.16 -19.21 8.97
N LEU A 70 -3.61 -19.77 7.89
CA LEU A 70 -4.08 -21.05 7.35
C LEU A 70 -3.98 -22.18 8.38
N PHE A 71 -2.88 -22.23 9.14
CA PHE A 71 -2.69 -23.23 10.18
C PHE A 71 -3.72 -23.07 11.32
N ILE A 72 -3.99 -21.84 11.75
CA ILE A 72 -5.01 -21.55 12.76
C ILE A 72 -6.40 -21.98 12.26
N LEU A 73 -6.76 -21.64 11.02
CA LEU A 73 -8.03 -22.05 10.41
C LEU A 73 -8.15 -23.57 10.33
N TYR A 74 -7.07 -24.26 9.95
CA TYR A 74 -7.02 -25.72 9.96
C TYR A 74 -7.29 -26.28 11.36
N LEU A 75 -6.66 -25.74 12.41
CA LEU A 75 -6.88 -26.20 13.78
C LEU A 75 -8.33 -25.98 14.24
N ILE A 76 -8.94 -24.84 13.88
CA ILE A 76 -10.34 -24.56 14.20
C ILE A 76 -11.26 -25.61 13.58
N PHE A 77 -11.08 -25.92 12.29
CA PHE A 77 -11.89 -26.93 11.62
C PHE A 77 -11.64 -28.34 12.15
N ALA A 78 -10.38 -28.69 12.44
CA ALA A 78 -10.04 -29.99 13.00
C ALA A 78 -10.67 -30.21 14.38
N LEU A 79 -10.66 -29.19 15.24
CA LEU A 79 -11.31 -29.24 16.56
C LEU A 79 -12.84 -29.27 16.45
N ALA A 80 -13.42 -28.49 15.53
CA ALA A 80 -14.85 -28.52 15.29
C ALA A 80 -15.31 -29.92 14.86
N GLN A 81 -14.59 -30.56 13.93
CA GLN A 81 -14.89 -31.92 13.48
C GLN A 81 -14.70 -32.95 14.61
N TYR A 82 -13.70 -32.79 15.48
CA TYR A 82 -13.48 -33.71 16.61
C TYR A 82 -14.59 -33.61 17.67
N ASN A 83 -15.17 -32.43 17.89
CA ASN A 83 -16.24 -32.23 18.86
C ASN A 83 -17.63 -32.65 18.36
N GLU A 84 -17.80 -32.88 17.05
CA GLU A 84 -19.03 -33.42 16.47
C GLU A 84 -19.05 -34.97 16.41
N ILE A 85 -17.95 -35.63 16.80
CA ILE A 85 -17.81 -37.09 16.94
C ILE A 85 -17.90 -37.46 18.42
#